data_AF-A0A9E5RZR4-F1
#
_entry.id   AF-A0A9E5RZR4-F1
#
_cell.length_a   1.000
_cell.length_b   1.000
_cell.length_c   1.000
_cell.angle_alpha   90.00
_cell.angle_beta   90.00
_cell.angle_gamma   90.00
#
_symmetry.space_group_name_H-M   'P 1'
#
loop_
_entity.id
_entity.type
_entity.pdbx_description
1 polymer ?
#
loop_
_entity_poly.entity_id
_entity_poly.type
_entity_poly.pdbx_seq_one_letter_code
_entity_poly.pdbx_strand_id
1 'polypeptide(L)'
;MAPIGVGSSNSTKILKSGEGKLWILLVGVNEYEDKGLPSLRYPSVDCQGLGEALAKATQGFPNKEVIIHHDFATQLPTLESIRQSLERIVSQAQSQDSMLLYFSGHGMLEENSQQAVLCFRDTRKDDLLGSGLALQELLQMLGNSSSHQQMLCLDTCHSGDMNLLKAGGNARDAVNLETANPTLQMMDVLRQRASKSKGFCALLSCDRGQKSWEFPELGHGVFTYFLMQGLLGEAADQYGVIEADGLYKYVYRQTLLYIDKLNEQLRLVNQQKRDRGDRKFYPEYPRQTPKRIVEGVGELVIGFKSVQAVSNQVRRGLIIDGFTKNENTVQLVDIFSKYGGFQIEYSYGINCSLAEIKADIQKLISWSEEPINQSQTQLFVRKQTPTLLLYLRGYFEDAEDGESWLVLSNGVRLSRSWLRQELRRATKAKQIIILDCLYVKSLNVNLLQEWIEDLQCNTEFGQCMIAAANVEEPEAFLKIILKTLSVVDSQVGLSSARWIADLQKQLSPQGIKLYTWLSGTQAIIDILPRNISIINSIPSVSPQLNEKKQKQNRKSHLW
;
A
#
# COMPACT_ATOMS: atom_id res chain seq x y z
N MET A 1 24.82 -24.37 -18.25
CA MET A 1 24.93 -24.87 -16.87
C MET A 1 24.71 -23.70 -15.92
N ALA A 2 23.61 -23.71 -15.17
CA ALA A 2 23.38 -22.74 -14.10
C ALA A 2 24.22 -23.13 -12.88
N PRO A 3 24.79 -22.18 -12.12
CA PRO A 3 25.47 -22.54 -10.88
C PRO A 3 24.44 -23.00 -9.86
N ILE A 4 24.55 -24.27 -9.48
CA ILE A 4 23.96 -24.84 -8.27
C ILE A 4 24.86 -24.37 -7.11
N GLY A 5 24.27 -23.67 -6.16
CA GLY A 5 24.98 -23.19 -4.97
C GLY A 5 24.00 -22.66 -3.93
N VAL A 6 23.16 -23.54 -3.37
CA VAL A 6 22.49 -23.25 -2.09
C VAL A 6 23.49 -23.58 -0.99
N GLY A 7 24.34 -22.61 -0.66
CA GLY A 7 25.07 -22.63 0.60
C GLY A 7 24.27 -21.81 1.60
N SER A 8 23.76 -22.41 2.68
CA SER A 8 23.32 -21.60 3.82
C SER A 8 24.54 -20.80 4.30
N SER A 9 24.54 -19.48 4.14
CA SER A 9 25.64 -18.65 4.61
C SER A 9 25.94 -18.91 6.10
N ASN A 10 27.23 -18.92 6.45
CA ASN A 10 27.67 -19.05 7.84
C ASN A 10 26.99 -18.02 8.75
N SER A 11 26.75 -16.79 8.27
CA SER A 11 26.03 -15.74 9.02
C SER A 11 24.62 -16.17 9.43
N THR A 12 23.86 -16.77 8.50
CA THR A 12 22.52 -17.30 8.73
C THR A 12 22.52 -18.41 9.77
N LYS A 13 23.52 -19.30 9.69
CA LYS A 13 23.68 -20.40 10.64
C LYS A 13 24.01 -19.87 12.04
N ILE A 14 24.93 -18.90 12.14
CA ILE A 14 25.35 -18.24 13.39
C ILE A 14 24.16 -17.55 14.09
N LEU A 15 23.35 -16.81 13.34
CA LEU A 15 22.17 -16.13 13.88
C LEU A 15 21.07 -17.12 14.28
N LYS A 16 20.88 -18.22 13.54
CA LYS A 16 19.90 -19.27 13.89
C LYS A 16 20.33 -20.14 15.06
N SER A 17 21.62 -20.44 15.19
CA SER A 17 22.16 -21.24 16.31
C SER A 17 22.23 -20.45 17.61
N GLY A 18 22.18 -19.12 17.53
CA GLY A 18 22.38 -18.23 18.68
C GLY A 18 23.85 -17.98 19.00
N GLU A 19 24.78 -18.44 18.18
CA GLU A 19 26.21 -18.13 18.35
C GLU A 19 26.50 -16.63 18.19
N GLY A 20 25.69 -15.94 17.36
CA GLY A 20 25.71 -14.49 17.22
C GLY A 20 24.40 -13.83 17.61
N LYS A 21 24.48 -12.58 18.03
CA LYS A 21 23.36 -11.74 18.43
C LYS A 21 23.00 -10.73 17.34
N LEU A 22 21.71 -10.49 17.15
CA LEU A 22 21.20 -9.41 16.30
C LEU A 22 20.87 -8.18 17.14
N TRP A 23 21.60 -7.08 16.94
CA TRP A 23 21.34 -5.78 17.54
C TRP A 23 20.51 -4.93 16.59
N ILE A 24 19.40 -4.38 17.07
CA ILE A 24 18.49 -3.54 16.29
C ILE A 24 18.31 -2.21 17.01
N LEU A 25 18.66 -1.10 16.36
CA LEU A 25 18.36 0.25 16.84
C LEU A 25 17.45 0.94 15.82
N LEU A 26 16.24 1.29 16.25
CA LEU A 26 15.27 2.01 15.42
C LEU A 26 15.03 3.41 16.02
N VAL A 27 15.16 4.44 15.19
CA VAL A 27 14.95 5.83 15.58
C VAL A 27 13.97 6.49 14.62
N GLY A 28 12.91 7.11 15.15
CA GLY A 28 11.93 7.88 14.39
C GLY A 28 11.64 9.21 15.06
N VAL A 29 11.79 10.32 14.35
CA VAL A 29 11.63 11.68 14.91
C VAL A 29 10.59 12.48 14.12
N ASN A 30 9.42 12.66 14.72
CA ASN A 30 8.32 13.49 14.24
C ASN A 30 8.49 14.94 14.68
N GLU A 31 8.71 15.15 15.98
CA GLU A 31 8.65 16.47 16.60
C GLU A 31 10.04 16.98 16.97
N TYR A 32 10.28 18.26 16.67
CA TYR A 32 11.54 18.95 16.94
C TYR A 32 11.26 20.16 17.85
N GLU A 33 12.11 20.38 18.85
CA GLU A 33 11.98 21.50 19.78
C GLU A 33 12.31 22.83 19.10
N ASP A 34 13.26 22.82 18.15
CA ASP A 34 13.58 23.97 17.31
C ASP A 34 12.50 24.15 16.23
N LYS A 35 11.83 25.31 16.26
CA LYS A 35 10.79 25.69 15.30
C LYS A 35 11.31 25.85 13.86
N GLY A 36 12.63 25.96 13.68
CA GLY A 36 13.30 25.96 12.38
C GLY A 36 13.31 24.58 11.69
N LEU A 37 12.95 23.52 12.42
CA LEU A 37 12.77 22.15 11.94
C LEU A 37 11.27 21.80 11.95
N PRO A 38 10.62 21.68 10.78
CA PRO A 38 9.18 21.42 10.73
C PRO A 38 8.85 19.98 11.18
N SER A 39 7.72 19.77 11.86
CA SER A 39 7.31 18.43 12.27
C SER A 39 7.02 17.51 11.08
N LEU A 40 7.39 16.23 11.22
CA LEU A 40 7.10 15.14 10.29
C LEU A 40 5.93 14.30 10.79
N ARG A 41 5.21 13.61 9.89
CA ARG A 41 3.97 12.91 10.27
C ARG A 41 4.21 11.46 10.67
N TYR A 42 5.07 10.76 9.95
CA TYR A 42 5.16 9.30 10.05
C TYR A 42 6.43 8.68 10.64
N PRO A 43 7.59 9.35 10.83
CA PRO A 43 8.80 8.70 11.36
C PRO A 43 8.61 7.84 12.62
N SER A 44 7.86 8.31 13.60
CA SER A 44 7.54 7.56 14.83
C SER A 44 6.71 6.31 14.55
N VAL A 45 5.70 6.42 13.68
CA VAL A 45 4.82 5.30 13.29
C VAL A 45 5.55 4.30 12.40
N ASP A 46 6.41 4.79 11.50
CA ASP A 46 7.35 4.02 10.70
C ASP A 46 8.29 3.19 11.57
N CYS A 47 8.87 3.80 12.61
CA CYS A 47 9.75 3.16 13.57
C CYS A 47 9.04 2.00 14.32
N GLN A 48 7.81 2.23 14.79
CA GLN A 48 7.01 1.22 15.48
C GLN A 48 6.61 0.07 14.55
N GLY A 49 6.08 0.37 13.36
CA GLY A 49 5.69 -0.63 12.37
C GLY A 49 6.87 -1.48 11.90
N LEU A 50 8.04 -0.86 11.72
CA LEU A 50 9.27 -1.58 11.37
C LEU A 50 9.74 -2.49 12.49
N GLY A 51 9.60 -2.07 13.75
CA GLY A 51 9.84 -2.91 14.92
C GLY A 51 8.96 -4.16 14.95
N GLU A 52 7.65 -4.01 14.67
CA GLU A 52 6.71 -5.13 14.57
C GLU A 52 7.06 -6.08 13.39
N ALA A 53 7.41 -5.51 12.23
CA ALA A 53 7.80 -6.29 11.05
C ALA A 53 9.11 -7.07 11.29
N LEU A 54 10.12 -6.44 11.89
CA LEU A 54 11.38 -7.09 12.27
C LEU A 54 11.16 -8.16 13.34
N ALA A 55 10.29 -7.92 14.32
CA ALA A 55 9.96 -8.92 15.35
C ALA A 55 9.42 -10.21 14.72
N LYS A 56 8.54 -10.09 13.71
CA LYS A 56 8.01 -11.22 12.93
C LYS A 56 9.08 -11.88 12.05
N ALA A 57 9.85 -11.08 11.31
CA ALA A 57 10.90 -11.59 10.41
C ALA A 57 12.01 -12.34 11.16
N THR A 58 12.31 -11.92 12.39
CA THR A 58 13.43 -12.44 13.20
C THR A 58 12.99 -13.47 14.25
N GLN A 59 11.78 -14.04 14.15
CA GLN A 59 11.31 -15.06 15.11
C GLN A 59 12.25 -16.27 15.21
N GLY A 60 12.97 -16.60 14.13
CA GLY A 60 13.95 -17.69 14.09
C GLY A 60 15.33 -17.35 14.67
N PHE A 61 15.55 -16.14 15.22
CA PHE A 61 16.81 -15.74 15.85
C PHE A 61 16.65 -15.73 17.37
N PRO A 62 17.29 -16.66 18.10
CA PRO A 62 17.14 -16.78 19.55
C PRO A 62 17.78 -15.62 20.33
N ASN A 63 18.89 -15.06 19.82
CA ASN A 63 19.62 -13.97 20.47
C ASN A 63 19.45 -12.67 19.69
N LYS A 64 18.59 -11.79 20.19
CA LYS A 64 18.39 -10.45 19.62
C LYS A 64 18.10 -9.41 20.69
N GLU A 65 18.47 -8.17 20.42
CA GLU A 65 18.15 -7.02 21.24
C GLU A 65 17.63 -5.88 20.37
N VAL A 66 16.47 -5.34 20.74
CA VAL A 66 15.79 -4.27 19.98
C VAL A 66 15.65 -3.06 20.88
N ILE A 67 16.21 -1.94 20.43
CA ILE A 67 16.15 -0.63 21.08
C ILE A 67 15.39 0.30 20.13
N ILE A 68 14.35 0.95 20.63
CA ILE A 68 13.44 1.78 19.81
C ILE A 68 13.30 3.14 20.49
N HIS A 69 13.62 4.21 19.74
CA HIS A 69 13.40 5.59 20.14
C HIS A 69 12.44 6.27 19.17
N HIS A 70 11.35 6.82 19.70
CA HIS A 70 10.38 7.61 18.93
C HIS A 70 9.59 8.55 19.84
N ASP A 71 8.85 9.51 19.29
CA ASP A 71 8.18 10.55 20.11
C ASP A 71 7.11 10.01 21.06
N PHE A 72 6.49 8.87 20.74
CA PHE A 72 5.53 8.20 21.62
C PHE A 72 6.15 7.27 22.68
N ALA A 73 7.48 7.13 22.74
CA ALA A 73 8.17 6.21 23.63
C ALA A 73 8.44 6.87 24.99
N THR A 74 8.66 6.05 26.03
CA THR A 74 9.02 6.56 27.36
C THR A 74 10.34 7.34 27.32
N GLN A 75 11.31 6.83 26.56
CA GLN A 75 12.56 7.53 26.30
C GLN A 75 12.43 8.25 24.97
N LEU A 76 12.47 9.58 25.02
CA LEU A 76 12.34 10.44 23.84
C LEU A 76 13.59 10.33 22.94
N PRO A 77 13.46 10.58 21.63
CA PRO A 77 14.56 10.47 20.69
C PRO A 77 15.43 11.74 20.72
N THR A 78 16.20 11.92 21.79
CA THR A 78 17.19 13.00 21.94
C THR A 78 18.59 12.53 21.56
N LEU A 79 19.50 13.46 21.24
CA LEU A 79 20.88 13.10 20.89
C LEU A 79 21.55 12.25 21.98
N GLU A 80 21.33 12.57 23.25
CA GLU A 80 21.86 11.82 24.39
C GLU A 80 21.34 10.37 24.42
N SER A 81 20.03 10.15 24.28
CA SER A 81 19.46 8.80 24.35
C SER A 81 19.91 7.91 23.19
N ILE A 82 20.03 8.49 21.99
CA ILE A 82 20.57 7.79 20.82
C ILE A 82 22.06 7.48 21.01
N ARG A 83 22.89 8.44 21.47
CA ARG A 83 24.33 8.20 21.72
C ARG A 83 24.55 7.09 22.75
N GLN A 84 23.85 7.13 23.88
CA GLN A 84 23.94 6.07 24.90
C GLN A 84 23.60 4.69 24.34
N SER A 85 22.57 4.61 23.49
CA SER A 85 22.15 3.35 22.86
C SER A 85 23.20 2.84 21.87
N LEU A 86 23.78 3.73 21.06
CA LEU A 86 24.86 3.42 20.14
C LEU A 86 26.11 2.93 20.88
N GLU A 87 26.54 3.64 21.93
CA GLU A 87 27.70 3.27 22.76
C GLU A 87 27.51 1.91 23.41
N ARG A 88 26.30 1.63 23.91
CA ARG A 88 25.95 0.31 24.46
C ARG A 88 26.08 -0.79 23.42
N ILE A 89 25.52 -0.60 22.22
CA ILE A 89 25.61 -1.60 21.15
C ILE A 89 27.07 -1.80 20.73
N VAL A 90 27.80 -0.71 20.48
CA VAL A 90 29.19 -0.75 19.99
C VAL A 90 30.11 -1.44 21.00
N SER A 91 29.95 -1.19 22.30
CA SER A 91 30.78 -1.77 23.35
C SER A 91 30.48 -3.25 23.65
N GLN A 92 29.26 -3.72 23.39
CA GLN A 92 28.84 -5.09 23.71
C GLN A 92 28.87 -6.02 22.49
N ALA A 93 28.76 -5.49 21.28
CA ALA A 93 28.71 -6.29 20.05
C ALA A 93 30.01 -7.07 19.81
N GLN A 94 29.86 -8.35 19.49
CA GLN A 94 30.95 -9.28 19.21
C GLN A 94 31.16 -9.48 17.70
N SER A 95 32.26 -10.15 17.32
CA SER A 95 32.65 -10.33 15.92
C SER A 95 31.63 -11.07 15.04
N GLN A 96 30.85 -11.95 15.65
CA GLN A 96 29.82 -12.76 15.01
C GLN A 96 28.41 -12.14 15.10
N ASP A 97 28.28 -11.01 15.79
CA ASP A 97 27.02 -10.29 15.90
C ASP A 97 26.71 -9.51 14.62
N SER A 98 25.43 -9.24 14.39
CA SER A 98 24.95 -8.36 13.33
C SER A 98 24.27 -7.13 13.92
N MET A 99 24.43 -5.98 13.28
CA MET A 99 23.80 -4.72 13.67
C MET A 99 22.90 -4.19 12.56
N LEU A 100 21.66 -3.84 12.90
CA LEU A 100 20.73 -3.14 12.04
C LEU A 100 20.35 -1.82 12.70
N LEU A 101 20.67 -0.72 12.02
CA LEU A 101 20.31 0.63 12.44
C LEU A 101 19.33 1.21 11.43
N TYR A 102 18.25 1.79 11.92
CA TYR A 102 17.27 2.49 11.12
C TYR A 102 17.04 3.88 11.71
N PHE A 103 17.06 4.89 10.84
CA PHE A 103 16.74 6.26 11.19
C PHE A 103 15.72 6.83 10.21
N SER A 104 14.65 7.43 10.75
CA SER A 104 13.69 8.25 10.01
C SER A 104 13.50 9.60 10.69
N GLY A 105 13.62 10.67 9.91
CA GLY A 105 13.64 12.03 10.42
C GLY A 105 14.27 13.01 9.44
N HIS A 106 14.63 14.21 9.92
CA HIS A 106 15.36 15.19 9.11
C HIS A 106 16.83 14.81 9.01
N GLY A 107 17.37 15.00 7.80
CA GLY A 107 18.81 15.11 7.57
C GLY A 107 19.11 16.53 7.09
N MET A 108 20.15 17.14 7.64
CA MET A 108 20.61 18.47 7.24
C MET A 108 22.08 18.45 6.83
N LEU A 109 22.46 19.42 5.99
CA LEU A 109 23.86 19.67 5.69
C LEU A 109 24.32 20.84 6.56
N GLU A 110 25.36 20.65 7.37
CA GLU A 110 25.95 21.77 8.09
C GLU A 110 26.74 22.65 7.12
N GLU A 111 26.51 23.96 7.20
CA GLU A 111 26.92 24.91 6.15
C GLU A 111 28.44 25.02 6.00
N ASN A 112 29.21 24.98 7.09
CA ASN A 112 30.66 25.25 7.04
C ASN A 112 31.48 24.00 6.69
N SER A 113 31.21 22.89 7.36
CA SER A 113 31.90 21.61 7.25
C SER A 113 31.36 20.72 6.14
N GLN A 114 30.16 21.02 5.62
CA GLN A 114 29.46 20.21 4.63
C GLN A 114 29.22 18.77 5.11
N GLN A 115 29.13 18.56 6.43
CA GLN A 115 28.79 17.26 7.00
C GLN A 115 27.28 17.05 6.99
N ALA A 116 26.86 15.84 6.60
CA ALA A 116 25.47 15.44 6.71
C ALA A 116 25.18 15.05 8.16
N VAL A 117 24.16 15.68 8.76
CA VAL A 117 23.78 15.54 10.17
C VAL A 117 22.37 14.95 10.24
N LEU A 118 22.20 13.93 11.08
CA LEU A 118 20.90 13.39 11.46
C LEU A 118 20.34 14.22 12.62
N CYS A 119 19.11 14.72 12.46
CA CYS A 119 18.46 15.57 13.45
C CYS A 119 17.59 14.74 14.40
N PHE A 120 17.70 15.03 15.70
CA PHE A 120 16.89 14.48 16.77
C PHE A 120 15.96 15.54 17.34
N ARG A 121 15.13 15.15 18.30
CA ARG A 121 14.13 16.02 18.91
C ARG A 121 14.70 17.34 19.43
N ASP A 122 15.87 17.28 20.07
CA ASP A 122 16.59 18.39 20.70
C ASP A 122 17.62 19.06 19.78
N THR A 123 17.65 18.70 18.49
CA THR A 123 18.53 19.36 17.52
C THR A 123 18.12 20.80 17.30
N ARG A 124 19.12 21.69 17.38
CA ARG A 124 19.04 23.11 17.07
C ARG A 124 19.70 23.39 15.72
N LYS A 125 19.00 24.14 14.87
CA LYS A 125 19.42 24.43 13.50
C LYS A 125 20.66 25.33 13.44
N ASP A 126 20.88 26.16 14.46
CA ASP A 126 22.05 27.03 14.60
C ASP A 126 23.28 26.31 15.19
N ASP A 127 23.12 25.08 15.68
CA ASP A 127 24.18 24.25 16.27
C ASP A 127 24.03 22.78 15.86
N LEU A 128 24.05 22.50 14.56
CA LEU A 128 23.81 21.16 14.03
C LEU A 128 24.83 20.11 14.52
N LEU A 129 26.11 20.46 14.61
CA LEU A 129 27.16 19.52 15.05
C LEU A 129 27.14 19.29 16.57
N GLY A 130 26.70 20.27 17.38
CA GLY A 130 26.60 20.12 18.83
C GLY A 130 25.31 19.44 19.29
N SER A 131 24.24 19.50 18.49
CA SER A 131 22.89 19.04 18.87
C SER A 131 22.26 18.00 17.93
N GLY A 132 22.93 17.65 16.84
CA GLY A 132 22.62 16.49 15.99
C GLY A 132 23.75 15.46 16.01
N LEU A 133 23.63 14.42 15.18
CA LEU A 133 24.69 13.42 14.99
C LEU A 133 25.19 13.45 13.54
N ALA A 134 26.44 13.87 13.35
CA ALA A 134 27.07 13.81 12.04
C ALA A 134 27.14 12.35 11.56
N LEU A 135 26.83 12.10 10.29
CA LEU A 135 26.88 10.76 9.72
C LEU A 135 28.30 10.20 9.76
N GLN A 136 29.33 11.05 9.60
CA GLN A 136 30.73 10.65 9.79
C GLN A 136 30.99 10.14 11.21
N GLU A 137 30.48 10.84 12.24
CA GLU A 137 30.58 10.43 13.64
C GLU A 137 29.90 9.08 13.87
N LEU A 138 28.65 8.92 13.39
CA LEU A 138 27.93 7.65 13.48
C LEU A 138 28.72 6.49 12.87
N LEU A 139 29.26 6.68 11.66
CA LEU A 139 30.02 5.64 10.98
C LEU A 139 31.39 5.37 11.64
N GLN A 140 31.97 6.35 12.32
CA GLN A 140 33.15 6.16 13.16
C GLN A 140 32.81 5.33 14.41
N MET A 141 31.70 5.62 15.09
CA MET A 141 31.22 4.81 16.22
C MET A 141 30.98 3.36 15.80
N LEU A 142 30.29 3.14 14.68
CA LEU A 142 30.10 1.80 14.10
C LEU A 142 31.41 1.15 13.67
N GLY A 143 32.41 1.96 13.27
CA GLY A 143 33.77 1.54 12.97
C GLY A 143 34.54 0.98 14.16
N ASN A 144 34.19 1.38 15.37
CA ASN A 144 34.82 0.92 16.60
C ASN A 144 34.19 -0.38 17.14
N SER A 145 33.08 -0.83 16.57
CA SER A 145 32.45 -2.10 16.95
C SER A 145 33.21 -3.29 16.36
N SER A 146 33.28 -4.38 17.12
CA SER A 146 33.84 -5.65 16.65
C SER A 146 32.94 -6.36 15.62
N SER A 147 31.66 -6.00 15.53
CA SER A 147 30.71 -6.67 14.64
C SER A 147 31.04 -6.42 13.17
N HIS A 148 31.20 -7.52 12.43
CA HIS A 148 31.54 -7.50 11.01
C HIS A 148 30.35 -7.17 10.10
N GLN A 149 29.11 -7.41 10.55
CA GLN A 149 27.90 -7.26 9.74
C GLN A 149 27.07 -6.08 10.23
N GLN A 150 26.99 -5.03 9.41
CA GLN A 150 26.37 -3.76 9.76
C GLN A 150 25.45 -3.30 8.63
N MET A 151 24.18 -3.08 8.95
CA MET A 151 23.20 -2.52 8.04
C MET A 151 22.70 -1.19 8.57
N LEU A 152 22.76 -0.15 7.74
CA LEU A 152 22.23 1.17 8.05
C LEU A 152 21.10 1.52 7.07
N CYS A 153 19.92 1.81 7.57
CA CYS A 153 18.77 2.25 6.78
C CYS A 153 18.46 3.72 7.13
N LEU A 154 18.50 4.61 6.14
CA LEU A 154 18.24 6.03 6.32
C LEU A 154 17.01 6.44 5.51
N ASP A 155 15.90 6.70 6.19
CA ASP A 155 14.72 7.37 5.62
C ASP A 155 14.71 8.85 6.01
N THR A 156 15.61 9.61 5.37
CA THR A 156 15.76 11.03 5.68
C THR A 156 14.89 11.85 4.72
N CYS A 157 13.88 12.52 5.27
CA CYS A 157 13.01 13.41 4.52
C CYS A 157 13.69 14.76 4.34
N HIS A 158 13.77 15.24 3.10
CA HIS A 158 14.17 16.62 2.83
C HIS A 158 12.96 17.55 3.04
N SER A 159 12.96 18.31 4.14
CA SER A 159 11.90 19.26 4.50
C SER A 159 11.90 20.58 3.72
N GLY A 160 12.83 20.78 2.78
CA GLY A 160 13.00 22.07 2.10
C GLY A 160 11.91 22.49 1.11
N ASP A 161 10.76 21.81 1.03
CA ASP A 161 9.68 22.24 0.11
C ASP A 161 8.28 21.76 0.55
N MET A 162 7.88 22.12 1.77
CA MET A 162 6.51 21.90 2.24
C MET A 162 5.45 22.79 1.56
N ASN A 163 5.83 23.62 0.58
CA ASN A 163 4.89 24.53 -0.08
C ASN A 163 4.05 23.88 -1.19
N LEU A 164 4.37 22.65 -1.62
CA LEU A 164 3.58 21.96 -2.65
C LEU A 164 2.24 21.41 -2.15
N LEU A 165 2.05 21.25 -0.83
CA LEU A 165 0.82 20.68 -0.25
C LEU A 165 -0.12 21.71 0.40
N LYS A 166 0.25 22.99 0.45
CA LYS A 166 -0.71 24.06 0.79
C LYS A 166 -1.52 24.38 -0.47
N ALA A 167 -2.78 23.94 -0.47
CA ALA A 167 -3.75 24.16 -1.53
C ALA A 167 -3.76 25.63 -2.01
N GLY A 168 -3.21 25.89 -3.19
CA GLY A 168 -3.41 27.15 -3.93
C GLY A 168 -2.19 28.03 -4.20
N GLY A 169 -0.95 27.61 -3.88
CA GLY A 169 0.24 28.37 -4.27
C GLY A 169 0.57 28.23 -5.76
N ASN A 170 0.84 29.35 -6.44
CA ASN A 170 1.30 29.33 -7.83
C ASN A 170 2.68 28.66 -7.93
N ALA A 171 2.85 27.73 -8.86
CA ALA A 171 4.11 27.01 -9.14
C ALA A 171 5.28 27.92 -9.60
N ARG A 172 5.10 29.25 -9.61
CA ARG A 172 6.12 30.24 -10.00
C ARG A 172 6.90 30.81 -8.82
N ASP A 173 6.43 30.64 -7.59
CA ASP A 173 7.10 31.16 -6.38
C ASP A 173 7.99 30.11 -5.68
N ALA A 174 8.08 28.89 -6.23
CA ALA A 174 8.93 27.80 -5.73
C ALA A 174 10.37 27.84 -6.29
N VAL A 175 10.82 29.01 -6.74
CA VAL A 175 12.17 29.24 -7.24
C VAL A 175 12.90 30.05 -6.17
N ASN A 176 13.94 29.48 -5.56
CA ASN A 176 14.92 30.10 -4.64
C ASN A 176 14.82 29.81 -3.12
N LEU A 177 14.57 28.56 -2.72
CA LEU A 177 15.22 28.02 -1.52
C LEU A 177 15.84 26.66 -1.87
N GLU A 178 17.01 26.71 -2.51
CA GLU A 178 17.92 25.58 -2.58
C GLU A 178 18.47 25.32 -1.17
N THR A 179 17.68 24.72 -0.29
CA THR A 179 18.23 24.12 0.92
C THR A 179 19.17 23.01 0.47
N ALA A 180 20.45 23.07 0.90
CA ALA A 180 21.47 22.14 0.46
C ALA A 180 21.06 20.69 0.80
N ASN A 181 20.86 19.87 -0.23
CA ASN A 181 20.42 18.48 -0.09
C ASN A 181 21.59 17.62 0.44
N PRO A 182 21.49 17.03 1.66
CA PRO A 182 22.59 16.26 2.25
C PRO A 182 22.76 14.88 1.61
N THR A 183 21.83 14.40 0.78
CA THR A 183 21.89 13.06 0.16
C THR A 183 23.20 12.86 -0.59
N LEU A 184 23.77 13.90 -1.22
CA LEU A 184 25.04 13.79 -1.94
C LEU A 184 26.15 13.38 -0.97
N GLN A 185 26.30 14.16 0.10
CA GLN A 185 27.32 13.97 1.11
C GLN A 185 27.08 12.68 1.89
N MET A 186 25.84 12.33 2.21
CA MET A 186 25.50 11.05 2.82
C MET A 186 25.97 9.88 1.95
N MET A 187 25.64 9.88 0.66
CA MET A 187 26.06 8.81 -0.26
C MET A 187 27.58 8.69 -0.36
N ASP A 188 28.29 9.82 -0.43
CA ASP A 188 29.75 9.82 -0.57
C ASP A 188 30.42 9.23 0.68
N VAL A 189 29.96 9.61 1.88
CA VAL A 189 30.49 9.08 3.15
C VAL A 189 30.17 7.59 3.31
N LEU A 190 28.94 7.18 2.97
CA LEU A 190 28.55 5.76 3.04
C LEU A 190 29.34 4.90 2.06
N ARG A 191 29.66 5.41 0.86
CA ARG A 191 30.53 4.71 -0.10
C ARG A 191 31.94 4.55 0.45
N GLN A 192 32.52 5.59 1.04
CA GLN A 192 33.83 5.51 1.69
C GLN A 192 33.85 4.50 2.84
N ARG A 193 32.75 4.36 3.59
CA ARG A 193 32.63 3.32 4.62
C ARG A 193 32.52 1.93 4.00
N ALA A 194 31.66 1.75 2.99
CA ALA A 194 31.49 0.48 2.30
C ALA A 194 32.80 -0.02 1.68
N SER A 195 33.64 0.89 1.18
CA SER A 195 34.95 0.52 0.61
C SER A 195 35.98 0.03 1.62
N LYS A 196 35.73 0.29 2.90
CA LYS A 196 36.59 -0.14 4.01
C LYS A 196 36.03 -1.37 4.74
N SER A 197 34.77 -1.76 4.49
CA SER A 197 34.11 -2.86 5.21
C SER A 197 33.23 -3.70 4.31
N LYS A 198 33.63 -4.96 4.09
CA LYS A 198 32.90 -5.93 3.25
C LYS A 198 31.54 -6.36 3.83
N GLY A 199 31.32 -6.17 5.14
CA GLY A 199 30.06 -6.50 5.80
C GLY A 199 29.19 -5.28 6.13
N PHE A 200 29.54 -4.10 5.60
CA PHE A 200 28.72 -2.90 5.69
C PHE A 200 27.77 -2.77 4.49
N CYS A 201 26.49 -2.52 4.78
CA CYS A 201 25.46 -2.24 3.78
C CYS A 201 24.66 -1.00 4.23
N ALA A 202 24.42 -0.06 3.34
CA ALA A 202 23.52 1.05 3.60
C ALA A 202 22.35 1.08 2.61
N LEU A 203 21.13 1.29 3.11
CA LEU A 203 19.94 1.59 2.33
C LEU A 203 19.51 3.03 2.59
N LEU A 204 19.25 3.78 1.53
CA LEU A 204 18.69 5.14 1.58
C LEU A 204 17.32 5.13 0.90
N SER A 205 16.40 5.96 1.41
CA SER A 205 15.04 6.05 0.87
C SER A 205 14.94 6.66 -0.53
N CYS A 206 15.93 7.46 -0.97
CA CYS A 206 15.93 8.13 -2.27
C CYS A 206 17.34 8.30 -2.88
N ASP A 207 17.41 8.67 -4.16
CA ASP A 207 18.65 8.96 -4.91
C ASP A 207 19.05 10.44 -4.81
N ARG A 208 20.25 10.74 -5.30
CA ARG A 208 20.76 12.06 -5.62
C ARG A 208 19.69 12.94 -6.29
N GLY A 209 19.36 14.07 -5.65
CA GLY A 209 18.40 15.04 -6.17
C GLY A 209 16.92 14.63 -6.08
N GLN A 210 16.61 13.51 -5.42
CA GLN A 210 15.23 13.07 -5.18
C GLN A 210 14.78 13.41 -3.75
N LYS A 211 13.48 13.20 -3.49
CA LYS A 211 12.84 13.40 -2.18
C LYS A 211 12.34 12.06 -1.64
N SER A 212 12.25 11.94 -0.31
CA SER A 212 11.49 10.87 0.35
C SER A 212 10.06 11.34 0.60
N TRP A 213 9.07 10.56 0.14
CA TRP A 213 7.66 10.93 0.19
C TRP A 213 6.89 10.19 1.28
N GLU A 214 6.04 10.95 1.98
CA GLU A 214 5.03 10.46 2.91
C GLU A 214 3.64 10.44 2.25
N PHE A 215 2.94 9.32 2.33
CA PHE A 215 1.60 9.19 1.76
C PHE A 215 0.58 8.86 2.86
N PRO A 216 -0.41 9.74 3.11
CA PRO A 216 -1.46 9.46 4.09
C PRO A 216 -2.21 8.16 3.87
N GLU A 217 -2.34 7.73 2.61
CA GLU A 217 -2.98 6.48 2.18
C GLU A 217 -2.19 5.25 2.61
N LEU A 218 -0.87 5.36 2.72
CA LEU A 218 -0.01 4.33 3.28
C LEU A 218 0.07 4.46 4.81
N GLY A 219 -0.07 5.68 5.34
CA GLY A 219 0.14 5.99 6.75
C GLY A 219 1.61 5.94 7.17
N HIS A 220 2.51 5.99 6.18
CA HIS A 220 3.94 5.73 6.28
C HIS A 220 4.70 6.48 5.17
N GLY A 221 6.02 6.64 5.32
CA GLY A 221 6.91 6.93 4.20
C GLY A 221 6.87 5.79 3.17
N VAL A 222 6.86 6.07 1.86
CA VAL A 222 6.74 5.01 0.83
C VAL A 222 7.89 4.00 0.88
N PHE A 223 9.11 4.44 1.20
CA PHE A 223 10.26 3.57 1.37
C PHE A 223 10.05 2.64 2.56
N THR A 224 9.74 3.19 3.73
CA THR A 224 9.57 2.41 4.95
C THR A 224 8.36 1.49 4.89
N TYR A 225 7.27 1.93 4.26
CA TYR A 225 6.12 1.08 3.99
C TYR A 225 6.52 -0.23 3.29
N PHE A 226 7.26 -0.13 2.17
CA PHE A 226 7.71 -1.32 1.46
C PHE A 226 8.85 -2.04 2.17
N LEU A 227 9.67 -1.37 2.97
CA LEU A 227 10.64 -2.06 3.83
C LEU A 227 9.93 -3.00 4.79
N MET A 228 8.85 -2.55 5.43
CA MET A 228 8.00 -3.37 6.31
C MET A 228 7.34 -4.51 5.55
N GLN A 229 6.69 -4.26 4.40
CA GLN A 229 6.05 -5.34 3.62
C GLN A 229 7.06 -6.40 3.17
N GLY A 230 8.26 -5.96 2.76
CA GLY A 230 9.35 -6.85 2.40
C GLY A 230 9.75 -7.77 3.56
N LEU A 231 9.89 -7.21 4.76
CA LEU A 231 10.20 -7.95 6.00
C LEU A 231 9.06 -8.85 6.48
N LEU A 232 7.81 -8.50 6.20
CA LEU A 232 6.64 -9.36 6.43
C LEU A 232 6.59 -10.56 5.47
N GLY A 233 7.55 -10.65 4.53
CA GLY A 233 7.79 -11.82 3.70
C GLY A 233 7.54 -11.61 2.22
N GLU A 234 7.18 -10.40 1.77
CA GLU A 234 7.05 -10.11 0.34
C GLU A 234 8.38 -10.05 -0.41
N ALA A 235 9.47 -9.81 0.32
CA ALA A 235 10.83 -9.86 -0.20
C ALA A 235 11.51 -11.21 0.03
N ALA A 236 10.81 -12.19 0.60
CA ALA A 236 11.37 -13.49 0.88
C ALA A 236 11.59 -14.27 -0.43
N ASP A 237 12.70 -15.01 -0.49
CA ASP A 237 12.98 -15.93 -1.58
C ASP A 237 12.09 -17.19 -1.53
N GLN A 238 12.34 -18.14 -2.43
CA GLN A 238 11.61 -19.41 -2.49
C GLN A 238 11.76 -20.29 -1.24
N TYR A 239 12.77 -20.05 -0.41
CA TYR A 239 13.02 -20.76 0.83
C TYR A 239 12.51 -19.97 2.06
N GLY A 240 11.88 -18.82 1.84
CA GLY A 240 11.39 -17.94 2.88
C GLY A 240 12.48 -17.08 3.52
N VAL A 241 13.69 -16.99 2.95
CA VAL A 241 14.80 -16.17 3.46
C VAL A 241 14.66 -14.73 2.98
N ILE A 242 14.87 -13.78 3.87
CA ILE A 242 14.84 -12.34 3.57
C ILE A 242 16.27 -11.81 3.65
N GLU A 243 16.93 -11.74 2.49
CA GLU A 243 18.26 -11.16 2.34
C GLU A 243 18.20 -9.65 2.10
N ALA A 244 19.23 -8.91 2.51
CA ALA A 244 19.33 -7.47 2.28
C ALA A 244 19.27 -7.09 0.78
N ASP A 245 19.82 -7.91 -0.12
CA ASP A 245 19.73 -7.69 -1.57
C ASP A 245 18.31 -7.89 -2.11
N GLY A 246 17.67 -9.00 -1.73
CA GLY A 246 16.28 -9.29 -2.09
C GLY A 246 15.32 -8.23 -1.55
N LEU A 247 15.51 -7.82 -0.30
CA LEU A 247 14.77 -6.74 0.35
C LEU A 247 14.94 -5.42 -0.40
N TYR A 248 16.18 -5.02 -0.72
CA TYR A 248 16.43 -3.81 -1.50
C TYR A 248 15.77 -3.86 -2.89
N LYS A 249 15.92 -4.95 -3.64
CA LYS A 249 15.32 -5.10 -4.98
C LYS A 249 13.79 -5.00 -4.91
N TYR A 250 13.19 -5.61 -3.90
CA TYR A 250 11.76 -5.50 -3.63
C TYR A 250 11.37 -4.04 -3.35
N VAL A 251 12.01 -3.40 -2.37
CA VAL A 251 11.69 -2.02 -1.96
C VAL A 251 11.87 -1.04 -3.14
N TYR A 252 12.97 -1.14 -3.88
CA TYR A 252 13.23 -0.33 -5.07
C TYR A 252 12.10 -0.44 -6.10
N ARG A 253 11.72 -1.68 -6.44
CA ARG A 253 10.68 -1.95 -7.43
C ARG A 253 9.33 -1.42 -6.96
N GLN A 254 8.97 -1.67 -5.70
CA GLN A 254 7.65 -1.28 -5.18
C GLN A 254 7.52 0.23 -5.00
N THR A 255 8.54 0.92 -4.49
CA THR A 255 8.52 2.38 -4.39
C THR A 255 8.32 3.03 -5.76
N LEU A 256 9.02 2.55 -6.79
CA LEU A 256 8.87 3.06 -8.15
C LEU A 256 7.46 2.81 -8.71
N LEU A 257 7.00 1.55 -8.63
CA LEU A 257 5.68 1.17 -9.14
C LEU A 257 4.55 1.94 -8.44
N TYR A 258 4.65 2.16 -7.13
CA TYR A 258 3.64 2.90 -6.39
C TYR A 258 3.52 4.35 -6.88
N ILE A 259 4.66 5.05 -7.04
CA ILE A 259 4.68 6.43 -7.53
C ILE A 259 4.15 6.51 -8.96
N ASP A 260 4.54 5.58 -9.84
CA ASP A 260 4.08 5.55 -11.21
C ASP A 260 2.54 5.36 -11.27
N LYS A 261 2.00 4.37 -10.54
CA LYS A 261 0.56 4.13 -10.47
C LYS A 261 -0.21 5.30 -9.88
N LEU A 262 0.35 5.95 -8.85
CA LEU A 262 -0.26 7.15 -8.26
C LEU A 262 -0.30 8.29 -9.28
N ASN A 263 0.79 8.55 -10.00
CA ASN A 263 0.83 9.58 -11.03
C ASN A 263 -0.12 9.29 -12.20
N GLU A 264 -0.26 8.02 -12.62
CA GLU A 264 -1.29 7.61 -13.58
C GLU A 264 -2.70 7.99 -13.10
N GLN A 265 -3.01 7.73 -11.83
CA GLN A 265 -4.28 8.11 -11.22
C GLN A 265 -4.46 9.63 -11.17
N LEU A 266 -3.43 10.38 -10.76
CA LEU A 266 -3.50 11.85 -10.71
C LEU A 266 -3.75 12.47 -12.08
N ARG A 267 -3.15 11.91 -13.15
CA ARG A 267 -3.44 12.33 -14.53
C ARG A 267 -4.91 12.13 -14.89
N LEU A 268 -5.47 10.97 -14.57
CA LEU A 268 -6.89 10.69 -14.82
C LEU A 268 -7.80 11.63 -14.01
N VAL A 269 -7.53 11.82 -12.72
CA VAL A 269 -8.30 12.73 -11.86
C VAL A 269 -8.19 14.17 -12.36
N ASN A 270 -7.00 14.62 -12.77
CA ASN A 270 -6.81 15.94 -13.35
C ASN A 270 -7.53 16.10 -14.69
N GLN A 271 -7.63 15.04 -15.49
CA GLN A 271 -8.45 15.05 -16.70
C GLN A 271 -9.93 15.22 -16.36
N GLN A 272 -10.47 14.44 -15.41
CA GLN A 272 -11.85 14.57 -14.94
C GLN A 272 -12.16 15.98 -14.41
N LYS A 273 -11.20 16.59 -13.70
CA LYS A 273 -11.29 17.98 -13.24
C LYS A 273 -11.34 18.98 -14.39
N ARG A 274 -10.48 18.82 -15.42
CA ARG A 274 -10.50 19.68 -16.61
C ARG A 274 -11.84 19.63 -17.32
N ASP A 275 -12.40 18.44 -17.46
CA ASP A 275 -13.70 18.23 -18.13
C ASP A 275 -14.85 18.93 -17.39
N ARG A 276 -14.72 19.12 -16.06
CA ARG A 276 -15.66 19.89 -15.22
C ARG A 276 -15.38 21.39 -15.16
N GLY A 277 -14.34 21.87 -15.84
CA GLY A 277 -13.95 23.28 -15.84
C GLY A 277 -13.11 23.71 -14.63
N ASP A 278 -12.60 22.78 -13.82
CA ASP A 278 -11.73 23.10 -12.70
C ASP A 278 -10.37 23.65 -13.18
N ARG A 279 -9.81 24.56 -12.38
CA ARG A 279 -8.50 25.19 -12.64
C ARG A 279 -7.40 24.74 -11.68
N LYS A 280 -7.75 23.95 -10.65
CA LYS A 280 -6.83 23.47 -9.61
C LYS A 280 -6.54 21.98 -9.77
N PHE A 281 -5.36 21.68 -10.27
CA PHE A 281 -4.88 20.32 -10.52
C PHE A 281 -3.93 19.85 -9.42
N TYR A 282 -3.87 18.55 -9.22
CA TYR A 282 -2.90 17.93 -8.33
C TYR A 282 -1.55 17.81 -9.06
N PRO A 283 -0.42 18.19 -8.42
CA PRO A 283 0.90 17.97 -8.99
C PRO A 283 1.22 16.47 -8.99
N GLU A 284 1.97 16.02 -10.00
CA GLU A 284 2.56 14.68 -9.97
C GLU A 284 3.74 14.64 -9.00
N TYR A 285 3.99 13.46 -8.45
CA TYR A 285 5.12 13.20 -7.57
C TYR A 285 6.37 12.87 -8.41
N PRO A 286 7.46 13.63 -8.26
CA PRO A 286 8.76 13.22 -8.77
C PRO A 286 9.16 11.83 -8.28
N ARG A 287 9.92 11.14 -9.12
CA ARG A 287 10.42 9.79 -8.86
C ARG A 287 11.22 9.73 -7.55
N GLN A 288 10.94 8.70 -6.74
CA GLN A 288 11.77 8.28 -5.63
C GLN A 288 12.33 6.89 -5.94
N THR A 289 13.65 6.75 -5.89
CA THR A 289 14.35 5.48 -6.05
C THR A 289 15.25 5.25 -4.86
N PRO A 290 14.92 4.26 -4.01
CA PRO A 290 15.79 3.82 -2.95
C PRO A 290 17.20 3.49 -3.47
N LYS A 291 18.21 3.66 -2.62
CA LYS A 291 19.59 3.35 -2.97
C LYS A 291 20.22 2.38 -2.00
N ARG A 292 21.04 1.50 -2.57
CA ARG A 292 21.89 0.59 -1.81
C ARG A 292 23.35 0.92 -2.07
N ILE A 293 24.12 0.99 -0.99
CA ILE A 293 25.57 1.20 -1.00
C ILE A 293 26.21 0.00 -0.31
N VAL A 294 27.03 -0.72 -1.06
CA VAL A 294 27.75 -1.92 -0.63
C VAL A 294 28.91 -2.16 -1.61
N GLU A 295 30.06 -2.65 -1.15
CA GLU A 295 31.18 -3.07 -2.03
C GLU A 295 31.42 -4.60 -2.06
N GLY A 296 30.88 -5.35 -1.10
CA GLY A 296 31.04 -6.81 -1.01
C GLY A 296 29.81 -7.62 -1.40
N VAL A 297 30.01 -8.87 -1.84
CA VAL A 297 28.95 -9.87 -2.11
C VAL A 297 28.56 -10.63 -0.82
N GLY A 298 28.67 -9.99 0.35
CA GLY A 298 28.33 -10.64 1.61
C GLY A 298 26.83 -10.86 1.72
N GLU A 299 26.40 -12.11 1.86
CA GLU A 299 25.02 -12.45 2.19
C GLU A 299 24.70 -11.97 3.62
N LEU A 300 23.86 -10.93 3.70
CA LEU A 300 23.29 -10.44 4.95
C LEU A 300 21.82 -10.87 5.01
N VAL A 301 21.53 -11.84 5.87
CA VAL A 301 20.16 -12.28 6.13
C VAL A 301 19.56 -11.43 7.25
N ILE A 302 18.41 -10.83 6.95
CA ILE A 302 17.69 -9.94 7.86
C ILE A 302 16.60 -10.71 8.63
N GLY A 303 16.09 -11.79 8.06
CA GLY A 303 15.09 -12.64 8.70
C GLY A 303 14.52 -13.68 7.76
N PHE A 304 13.37 -14.22 8.16
CA PHE A 304 12.60 -15.20 7.40
C PHE A 304 11.13 -14.83 7.36
N LYS A 305 10.46 -15.24 6.30
CA LYS A 305 9.00 -15.17 6.18
C LYS A 305 8.37 -15.93 7.35
N SER A 306 7.53 -15.24 8.12
CA SER A 306 6.80 -15.87 9.23
C SER A 306 5.82 -16.93 8.70
N VAL A 307 5.75 -18.07 9.39
CA VAL A 307 4.82 -19.18 9.08
C VAL A 307 3.38 -18.82 9.49
N GLN A 308 3.20 -17.86 10.40
CA GLN A 308 1.89 -17.37 10.80
C GLN A 308 1.42 -16.30 9.82
N ALA A 309 0.84 -16.73 8.70
CA ALA A 309 0.09 -15.85 7.81
C ALA A 309 -1.18 -15.38 8.52
N VAL A 310 -1.12 -14.25 9.22
CA VAL A 310 -2.32 -13.56 9.68
C VAL A 310 -2.97 -12.94 8.45
N SER A 311 -3.83 -13.70 7.79
CA SER A 311 -4.72 -13.20 6.73
C SER A 311 -5.79 -12.33 7.39
N ASN A 312 -5.47 -11.08 7.71
CA ASN A 312 -6.51 -10.09 7.94
C ASN A 312 -7.15 -9.82 6.57
N GLN A 313 -8.30 -10.43 6.32
CA GLN A 313 -9.06 -10.17 5.09
C GLN A 313 -9.54 -8.72 5.12
N VAL A 314 -8.99 -7.89 4.24
CA VAL A 314 -9.34 -6.46 4.13
C VAL A 314 -10.05 -6.12 2.83
N ARG A 315 -10.48 -7.13 2.07
CA ARG A 315 -11.20 -6.96 0.81
C ARG A 315 -12.42 -7.86 0.75
N ARG A 316 -13.61 -7.26 0.65
CA ARG A 316 -14.88 -7.98 0.43
C ARG A 316 -15.58 -7.44 -0.79
N GLY A 317 -16.31 -8.31 -1.48
CA GLY A 317 -17.13 -7.89 -2.59
C GLY A 317 -18.46 -8.60 -2.67
N LEU A 318 -19.38 -7.95 -3.36
CA LEU A 318 -20.70 -8.46 -3.68
C LEU A 318 -20.91 -8.31 -5.18
N ILE A 319 -21.21 -9.41 -5.84
CA ILE A 319 -21.55 -9.45 -7.26
C ILE A 319 -23.03 -9.83 -7.38
N ILE A 320 -23.82 -8.91 -7.92
CA ILE A 320 -25.25 -9.10 -8.18
C ILE A 320 -25.45 -9.10 -9.70
N ASP A 321 -25.63 -10.28 -10.26
CA ASP A 321 -26.02 -10.44 -11.66
C ASP A 321 -27.55 -10.41 -11.77
N GLY A 322 -28.11 -9.35 -12.32
CA GLY A 322 -29.57 -9.23 -12.46
C GLY A 322 -30.22 -10.26 -13.36
N PHE A 323 -29.47 -11.15 -14.02
CA PHE A 323 -29.98 -12.11 -15.00
C PHE A 323 -29.92 -13.56 -14.50
N THR A 324 -29.75 -14.49 -15.44
CA THR A 324 -29.45 -15.90 -15.17
C THR A 324 -27.99 -16.06 -14.74
N LYS A 325 -27.69 -17.18 -14.08
CA LYS A 325 -26.31 -17.54 -13.78
C LYS A 325 -25.51 -17.63 -15.09
N ASN A 326 -24.47 -16.80 -15.19
CA ASN A 326 -23.58 -16.71 -16.35
C ASN A 326 -22.19 -17.23 -16.01
N GLU A 327 -21.60 -18.07 -16.89
CA GLU A 327 -20.22 -18.54 -16.75
C GLU A 327 -19.22 -17.37 -16.70
N ASN A 328 -19.47 -16.31 -17.46
CA ASN A 328 -18.64 -15.11 -17.46
C ASN A 328 -18.64 -14.41 -16.09
N THR A 329 -19.79 -14.36 -15.40
CA THR A 329 -19.88 -13.79 -14.06
C THR A 329 -19.19 -14.68 -13.02
N VAL A 330 -19.22 -16.00 -13.19
CA VAL A 330 -18.45 -16.94 -12.35
C VAL A 330 -16.94 -16.71 -12.55
N GLN A 331 -16.47 -16.55 -13.78
CA GLN A 331 -15.07 -16.21 -14.05
C GLN A 331 -14.68 -14.87 -13.42
N LEU A 332 -15.58 -13.90 -13.37
CA LEU A 332 -15.35 -12.61 -12.71
C LEU A 332 -15.14 -12.78 -11.20
N VAL A 333 -15.98 -13.60 -10.56
CA VAL A 333 -15.83 -13.99 -9.14
C VAL A 333 -14.46 -14.63 -8.91
N ASP A 334 -14.04 -15.56 -9.78
CA ASP A 334 -12.75 -16.23 -9.66
C ASP A 334 -11.57 -15.26 -9.78
N ILE A 335 -11.63 -14.33 -10.74
CA ILE A 335 -10.57 -13.32 -10.93
C ILE A 335 -10.44 -12.42 -9.70
N PHE A 336 -11.53 -11.84 -9.22
CA PHE A 336 -11.48 -10.97 -8.05
C PHE A 336 -11.13 -11.71 -6.77
N SER A 337 -11.53 -12.98 -6.63
CA SER A 337 -11.15 -13.79 -5.48
C SER A 337 -9.67 -14.16 -5.51
N LYS A 338 -9.17 -14.65 -6.66
CA LYS A 338 -7.81 -15.20 -6.80
C LYS A 338 -6.73 -14.14 -6.97
N TYR A 339 -7.00 -13.06 -7.71
CA TYR A 339 -6.04 -12.00 -8.00
C TYR A 339 -6.38 -10.70 -7.29
N GLY A 340 -7.65 -10.49 -6.96
CA GLY A 340 -8.10 -9.30 -6.23
C GLY A 340 -8.00 -9.42 -4.72
N GLY A 341 -7.83 -10.65 -4.20
CA GLY A 341 -7.83 -10.95 -2.77
C GLY A 341 -9.19 -10.74 -2.09
N PHE A 342 -10.28 -10.67 -2.86
CA PHE A 342 -11.61 -10.42 -2.33
C PHE A 342 -12.27 -11.68 -1.81
N GLN A 343 -12.94 -11.59 -0.66
CA GLN A 343 -14.00 -12.52 -0.33
C GLN A 343 -15.29 -12.06 -1.03
N ILE A 344 -15.71 -12.81 -2.06
CA ILE A 344 -16.86 -12.45 -2.89
C ILE A 344 -18.12 -13.23 -2.47
N GLU A 345 -19.20 -12.50 -2.19
CA GLU A 345 -20.56 -13.02 -2.19
C GLU A 345 -21.19 -12.82 -3.58
N TYR A 346 -21.88 -13.84 -4.10
CA TYR A 346 -22.45 -13.83 -5.44
C TYR A 346 -23.93 -14.21 -5.42
N SER A 347 -24.74 -13.35 -6.01
CA SER A 347 -26.20 -13.46 -6.11
C SER A 347 -26.65 -13.25 -7.57
N TYR A 348 -27.72 -13.92 -8.00
CA TYR A 348 -28.25 -13.77 -9.36
C TYR A 348 -29.79 -13.72 -9.42
N GLY A 349 -30.31 -12.97 -10.39
CA GLY A 349 -31.67 -12.42 -10.42
C GLY A 349 -32.82 -13.41 -10.30
N ILE A 350 -32.67 -14.66 -10.74
CA ILE A 350 -33.79 -15.63 -10.66
C ILE A 350 -34.17 -15.98 -9.21
N ASN A 351 -33.23 -15.88 -8.25
CA ASN A 351 -33.39 -16.45 -6.92
C ASN A 351 -33.36 -15.43 -5.77
N CYS A 352 -33.44 -14.14 -6.05
CA CYS A 352 -33.23 -13.10 -5.02
C CYS A 352 -34.40 -12.12 -4.92
N SER A 353 -34.91 -11.93 -3.71
CA SER A 353 -35.86 -10.87 -3.39
C SER A 353 -35.18 -9.51 -3.18
N LEU A 354 -35.93 -8.42 -3.29
CA LEU A 354 -35.42 -7.07 -3.00
C LEU A 354 -34.87 -6.96 -1.56
N ALA A 355 -35.53 -7.62 -0.61
CA ALA A 355 -35.11 -7.62 0.79
C ALA A 355 -33.75 -8.28 0.99
N GLU A 356 -33.50 -9.40 0.31
CA GLU A 356 -32.19 -10.10 0.36
C GLU A 356 -31.10 -9.26 -0.28
N ILE A 357 -31.33 -8.69 -1.47
CA ILE A 357 -30.37 -7.81 -2.14
C ILE A 357 -29.99 -6.61 -1.27
N LYS A 358 -30.99 -5.95 -0.66
CA LYS A 358 -30.73 -4.83 0.24
C LYS A 358 -29.94 -5.27 1.47
N ALA A 359 -30.26 -6.42 2.05
CA ALA A 359 -29.56 -6.96 3.21
C ALA A 359 -28.10 -7.32 2.88
N ASP A 360 -27.83 -7.92 1.72
CA ASP A 360 -26.47 -8.27 1.28
C ASP A 360 -25.61 -7.00 1.06
N ILE A 361 -26.18 -5.97 0.41
CA ILE A 361 -25.50 -4.68 0.23
C ILE A 361 -25.21 -4.01 1.58
N GLN A 362 -26.20 -3.97 2.49
CA GLN A 362 -26.03 -3.40 3.82
C GLN A 362 -24.99 -4.16 4.65
N LYS A 363 -24.94 -5.49 4.54
CA LYS A 363 -23.93 -6.33 5.19
C LYS A 363 -22.52 -6.08 4.66
N LEU A 364 -22.37 -5.90 3.34
CA LEU A 364 -21.09 -5.51 2.74
C LEU A 364 -20.62 -4.16 3.30
N ILE A 365 -21.53 -3.19 3.40
CA ILE A 365 -21.25 -1.83 3.85
C ILE A 365 -20.90 -1.79 5.33
N SER A 366 -21.69 -2.43 6.20
CA SER A 366 -21.48 -2.44 7.64
C SER A 366 -20.24 -3.21 8.07
N TRP A 367 -19.76 -4.17 7.26
CA TRP A 367 -18.49 -4.86 7.52
C TRP A 367 -17.30 -3.89 7.61
N SER A 368 -17.34 -2.77 6.89
CA SER A 368 -16.29 -1.74 7.00
C SER A 368 -16.27 -1.01 8.35
N GLU A 369 -17.33 -1.15 9.15
CA GLU A 369 -17.50 -0.47 10.44
C GLU A 369 -17.16 -1.37 11.64
N GLU A 370 -16.99 -2.68 11.45
CA GLU A 370 -16.71 -3.61 12.54
C GLU A 370 -15.37 -3.29 13.23
N PRO A 371 -15.34 -3.16 14.57
CA PRO A 371 -14.10 -3.01 15.30
C PRO A 371 -13.30 -4.31 15.17
N ILE A 372 -12.23 -4.29 14.36
CA ILE A 372 -11.23 -5.36 14.39
C ILE A 372 -10.84 -5.60 15.86
N ASN A 373 -11.09 -6.83 16.34
CA ASN A 373 -10.87 -7.23 17.72
C ASN A 373 -9.46 -6.83 18.18
N GLN A 374 -9.40 -5.96 19.18
CA GLN A 374 -8.18 -5.54 19.86
C GLN A 374 -7.69 -6.65 20.79
N SER A 375 -7.26 -7.78 20.24
CA SER A 375 -6.52 -8.77 21.01
C SER A 375 -5.01 -8.56 20.80
N GLN A 376 -4.41 -7.81 21.73
CA GLN A 376 -2.99 -7.77 22.13
C GLN A 376 -1.92 -7.63 20.99
N THR A 377 -1.21 -6.49 20.99
CA THR A 377 0.02 -6.18 20.23
C THR A 377 -0.07 -6.04 18.69
N GLN A 378 -1.04 -5.28 18.17
CA GLN A 378 -1.06 -4.82 16.77
C GLN A 378 -1.42 -3.33 16.68
N LEU A 379 -0.62 -2.47 17.31
CA LEU A 379 -0.94 -1.04 17.45
C LEU A 379 -0.37 -0.19 16.30
N PHE A 380 0.58 -0.67 15.51
CA PHE A 380 1.38 0.25 14.67
C PHE A 380 1.55 -0.10 13.19
N VAL A 381 1.15 -1.29 12.73
CA VAL A 381 0.69 -1.43 11.34
C VAL A 381 -0.73 -0.89 11.28
N ARG A 382 -0.91 0.37 10.86
CA ARG A 382 -2.24 0.96 10.71
C ARG A 382 -3.10 0.01 9.87
N LYS A 383 -4.25 -0.40 10.44
CA LYS A 383 -5.39 -1.07 9.80
C LYS A 383 -5.40 -0.78 8.29
N GLN A 384 -5.03 -1.75 7.45
CA GLN A 384 -5.23 -1.63 6.01
C GLN A 384 -6.72 -1.27 5.81
N THR A 385 -6.99 -0.11 5.19
CA THR A 385 -8.35 0.36 5.01
C THR A 385 -9.15 -0.68 4.23
N PRO A 386 -10.30 -1.16 4.75
CA PRO A 386 -11.13 -2.12 4.05
C PRO A 386 -11.47 -1.64 2.64
N THR A 387 -11.46 -2.54 1.67
CA THR A 387 -11.89 -2.27 0.30
C THR A 387 -13.14 -3.08 -0.02
N LEU A 388 -14.19 -2.40 -0.42
CA LEU A 388 -15.45 -2.97 -0.87
C LEU A 388 -15.48 -3.01 -2.39
N LEU A 389 -15.95 -4.11 -2.96
CA LEU A 389 -16.29 -4.24 -4.37
C LEU A 389 -17.80 -4.46 -4.49
N LEU A 390 -18.50 -3.63 -5.26
CA LEU A 390 -19.90 -3.82 -5.58
C LEU A 390 -20.06 -3.87 -7.11
N TYR A 391 -20.42 -5.03 -7.64
CA TYR A 391 -20.78 -5.21 -9.04
C TYR A 391 -22.29 -5.37 -9.15
N LEU A 392 -22.93 -4.51 -9.93
CA LEU A 392 -24.37 -4.54 -10.17
C LEU A 392 -24.64 -4.64 -11.66
N ARG A 393 -25.44 -5.63 -12.06
CA ARG A 393 -25.86 -5.79 -13.45
C ARG A 393 -27.37 -5.81 -13.59
N GLY A 394 -27.92 -5.06 -14.54
CA GLY A 394 -29.38 -4.97 -14.73
C GLY A 394 -29.79 -3.93 -15.77
N TYR A 395 -31.10 -3.72 -15.89
CA TYR A 395 -31.69 -2.66 -16.71
C TYR A 395 -31.83 -1.38 -15.91
N PHE A 396 -31.70 -0.21 -16.53
CA PHE A 396 -32.11 1.03 -15.89
C PHE A 396 -33.50 1.45 -16.34
N GLU A 397 -34.30 1.96 -15.40
CA GLU A 397 -35.60 2.56 -15.65
C GLU A 397 -35.67 3.91 -14.93
N ASP A 398 -36.05 4.96 -15.66
CA ASP A 398 -36.39 6.25 -15.05
C ASP A 398 -37.89 6.33 -14.80
N ALA A 399 -38.25 6.85 -13.64
CA ALA A 399 -39.61 7.22 -13.33
C ALA A 399 -39.84 8.72 -13.58
N GLU A 400 -41.08 9.09 -13.87
CA GLU A 400 -41.48 10.49 -14.13
C GLU A 400 -41.28 11.41 -12.92
N ASP A 401 -41.09 10.85 -11.73
CA ASP A 401 -40.85 11.56 -10.46
C ASP A 401 -39.37 11.93 -10.24
N GLY A 402 -38.47 11.57 -11.17
CA GLY A 402 -37.04 11.83 -11.08
C GLY A 402 -36.24 10.78 -10.30
N GLU A 403 -36.90 9.74 -9.78
CA GLU A 403 -36.21 8.56 -9.25
C GLU A 403 -35.82 7.61 -10.38
N SER A 404 -34.65 6.99 -10.25
CA SER A 404 -34.15 6.02 -11.22
C SER A 404 -33.88 4.68 -10.54
N TRP A 405 -34.09 3.60 -11.27
CA TRP A 405 -34.10 2.24 -10.76
C TRP A 405 -33.18 1.33 -11.56
N LEU A 406 -32.39 0.52 -10.86
CA LEU A 406 -31.76 -0.67 -11.44
C LEU A 406 -32.74 -1.84 -11.29
N VAL A 407 -33.19 -2.38 -12.41
CA VAL A 407 -34.19 -3.44 -12.52
C VAL A 407 -33.52 -4.74 -12.92
N LEU A 408 -33.73 -5.78 -12.12
CA LEU A 408 -33.24 -7.13 -12.40
C LEU A 408 -34.27 -7.91 -13.24
N SER A 409 -33.88 -9.02 -13.85
CA SER A 409 -34.72 -9.81 -14.77
C SER A 409 -35.98 -10.39 -14.12
N ASN A 410 -36.01 -10.49 -12.79
CA ASN A 410 -37.17 -10.94 -12.02
C ASN A 410 -38.13 -9.79 -11.62
N GLY A 411 -37.88 -8.57 -12.08
CA GLY A 411 -38.69 -7.37 -11.78
C GLY A 411 -38.33 -6.69 -10.45
N VAL A 412 -37.29 -7.15 -9.74
CA VAL A 412 -36.80 -6.46 -8.54
C VAL A 412 -36.20 -5.11 -8.94
N ARG A 413 -36.63 -4.04 -8.27
CA ARG A 413 -36.19 -2.66 -8.51
C ARG A 413 -35.36 -2.12 -7.35
N LEU A 414 -34.11 -1.73 -7.62
CA LEU A 414 -33.20 -1.09 -6.68
C LEU A 414 -33.11 0.41 -6.97
N SER A 415 -33.52 1.23 -6.02
CA SER A 415 -33.55 2.69 -6.17
C SER A 415 -32.15 3.32 -6.12
N ARG A 416 -31.90 4.30 -7.01
CA ARG A 416 -30.68 5.10 -7.06
C ARG A 416 -30.46 5.86 -5.75
N SER A 417 -31.51 6.54 -5.26
CA SER A 417 -31.41 7.35 -4.04
C SER A 417 -31.13 6.51 -2.80
N TRP A 418 -31.69 5.30 -2.71
CA TRP A 418 -31.39 4.35 -1.65
C TRP A 418 -29.94 3.88 -1.72
N LEU A 419 -29.46 3.45 -2.89
CA LEU A 419 -28.08 3.00 -3.06
C LEU A 419 -27.08 4.10 -2.70
N ARG A 420 -27.35 5.35 -3.13
CA ARG A 420 -26.58 6.53 -2.74
C ARG A 420 -26.46 6.68 -1.22
N GLN A 421 -27.58 6.53 -0.49
CA GLN A 421 -27.58 6.64 0.96
C GLN A 421 -26.72 5.56 1.61
N GLU A 422 -26.81 4.32 1.14
CA GLU A 422 -26.03 3.21 1.68
C GLU A 422 -24.54 3.38 1.39
N LEU A 423 -24.14 3.75 0.16
CA LEU A 423 -22.73 4.00 -0.17
C LEU A 423 -22.13 5.13 0.67
N ARG A 424 -22.91 6.15 1.03
CA ARG A 424 -22.47 7.23 1.94
C ARG A 424 -22.27 6.76 3.39
N ARG A 425 -22.86 5.64 3.81
CA ARG A 425 -22.64 5.05 5.14
C ARG A 425 -21.29 4.35 5.26
N ALA A 426 -20.77 3.77 4.17
CA ALA A 426 -19.44 3.15 4.11
C ALA A 426 -18.30 4.19 4.15
N THR A 427 -18.25 4.99 5.22
CA THR A 427 -17.32 6.12 5.39
C THR A 427 -15.88 5.69 5.66
N LYS A 428 -15.67 4.45 6.13
CA LYS A 428 -14.37 3.91 6.55
C LYS A 428 -13.74 2.94 5.56
N ALA A 429 -14.28 2.85 4.34
CA ALA A 429 -13.79 1.93 3.33
C ALA A 429 -13.56 2.59 1.97
N LYS A 430 -12.61 2.00 1.25
CA LYS A 430 -12.43 2.18 -0.18
C LYS A 430 -13.59 1.51 -0.93
N GLN A 431 -14.16 2.15 -1.94
CA GLN A 431 -15.30 1.61 -2.68
C GLN A 431 -15.01 1.44 -4.18
N ILE A 432 -15.00 0.21 -4.68
CA ILE A 432 -14.98 -0.10 -6.11
C ILE A 432 -16.41 -0.43 -6.52
N ILE A 433 -16.98 0.33 -7.45
CA ILE A 433 -18.36 0.16 -7.91
C ILE A 433 -18.33 -0.06 -9.42
N ILE A 434 -18.92 -1.17 -9.86
CA ILE A 434 -19.03 -1.52 -11.27
C ILE A 434 -20.52 -1.63 -11.60
N LEU A 435 -20.99 -0.81 -12.54
CA LEU A 435 -22.35 -0.85 -13.05
C LEU A 435 -22.32 -1.40 -14.48
N ASP A 436 -22.81 -2.61 -14.67
CA ASP A 436 -22.95 -3.26 -15.98
C ASP A 436 -24.39 -3.19 -16.46
N CYS A 437 -24.66 -2.32 -17.41
CA CYS A 437 -26.00 -1.82 -17.61
C CYS A 437 -26.54 -2.20 -18.99
N LEU A 438 -27.83 -2.51 -19.02
CA LEU A 438 -28.54 -2.81 -20.26
C LEU A 438 -29.56 -1.73 -20.53
N TYR A 439 -29.42 -1.09 -21.69
CA TYR A 439 -30.37 -0.06 -22.11
C TYR A 439 -31.60 -0.71 -22.73
N VAL A 440 -32.77 -0.36 -22.21
CA VAL A 440 -34.05 -0.51 -22.90
C VAL A 440 -34.16 0.64 -23.91
N LYS A 441 -34.59 0.36 -25.15
CA LYS A 441 -34.56 1.25 -26.33
C LYS A 441 -35.29 2.62 -26.19
N SER A 442 -35.86 2.95 -25.04
CA SER A 442 -36.64 4.18 -24.77
C SER A 442 -36.00 5.13 -23.74
N LEU A 443 -34.73 4.94 -23.36
CA LEU A 443 -34.11 5.65 -22.23
C LEU A 443 -33.28 6.89 -22.61
N ASN A 444 -33.19 7.81 -21.65
CA ASN A 444 -32.34 8.99 -21.67
C ASN A 444 -30.86 8.60 -21.83
N VAL A 445 -30.20 9.15 -22.86
CA VAL A 445 -28.79 8.88 -23.21
C VAL A 445 -27.82 9.27 -22.08
N ASN A 446 -28.24 10.19 -21.20
CA ASN A 446 -27.43 10.69 -20.10
C ASN A 446 -27.64 9.95 -18.77
N LEU A 447 -28.55 8.97 -18.71
CA LEU A 447 -28.93 8.34 -17.44
C LEU A 447 -27.73 7.77 -16.67
N LEU A 448 -26.81 7.12 -17.36
CA LEU A 448 -25.64 6.53 -16.72
C LEU A 448 -24.66 7.57 -16.15
N GLN A 449 -24.56 8.73 -16.81
CA GLN A 449 -23.81 9.87 -16.30
C GLN A 449 -24.44 10.39 -15.00
N GLU A 450 -25.75 10.53 -14.96
CA GLU A 450 -26.48 10.98 -13.77
C GLU A 450 -26.34 10.00 -12.60
N TRP A 451 -26.37 8.68 -12.87
CA TRP A 451 -26.07 7.66 -11.85
C TRP A 451 -24.66 7.80 -11.31
N ILE A 452 -23.66 7.96 -12.19
CA ILE A 452 -22.27 8.15 -11.76
C ILE A 452 -22.13 9.42 -10.93
N GLU A 453 -22.80 10.52 -11.28
CA GLU A 453 -22.78 11.79 -10.55
C GLU A 453 -23.49 11.73 -9.20
N ASP A 454 -24.65 11.10 -9.13
CA ASP A 454 -25.45 11.04 -7.91
C ASP A 454 -24.84 10.09 -6.86
N LEU A 455 -24.24 8.99 -7.31
CA LEU A 455 -23.56 8.01 -6.44
C LEU A 455 -22.16 8.45 -5.99
N GLN A 456 -21.64 9.58 -6.49
CA GLN A 456 -20.34 10.09 -6.03
C GLN A 456 -20.41 10.34 -4.53
N CYS A 457 -19.48 9.72 -3.82
CA CYS A 457 -19.29 9.94 -2.41
C CYS A 457 -17.94 10.61 -2.20
N ASN A 458 -17.93 11.73 -1.48
CA ASN A 458 -16.69 12.29 -0.92
C ASN A 458 -16.31 11.44 0.31
N THR A 459 -16.02 10.16 0.09
CA THR A 459 -15.55 9.29 1.17
C THR A 459 -14.13 9.72 1.58
N GLU A 460 -13.79 9.54 2.85
CA GLU A 460 -12.46 9.85 3.39
C GLU A 460 -11.36 8.98 2.75
N PHE A 461 -11.71 7.81 2.20
CA PHE A 461 -10.76 6.79 1.76
C PHE A 461 -10.81 6.44 0.28
N GLY A 462 -11.75 7.01 -0.46
CA GLY A 462 -11.81 6.96 -1.91
C GLY A 462 -12.83 5.99 -2.53
N GLN A 463 -13.24 6.31 -3.76
CA GLN A 463 -14.25 5.65 -4.57
C GLN A 463 -13.76 5.58 -6.02
N CYS A 464 -13.88 4.40 -6.63
CA CYS A 464 -13.65 4.14 -8.05
C CYS A 464 -14.94 3.60 -8.64
N MET A 465 -15.54 4.33 -9.57
CA MET A 465 -16.74 3.88 -10.28
C MET A 465 -16.43 3.67 -11.75
N ILE A 466 -16.94 2.56 -12.28
CA ILE A 466 -16.84 2.21 -13.69
C ILE A 466 -18.24 1.76 -14.12
N ALA A 467 -18.75 2.37 -15.18
CA ALA A 467 -20.03 2.01 -15.73
C ALA A 467 -20.01 2.02 -17.24
N ALA A 468 -20.68 1.05 -17.84
CA ALA A 468 -20.96 1.07 -19.27
C ALA A 468 -22.34 0.49 -19.49
N ALA A 469 -22.96 0.89 -20.60
CA ALA A 469 -24.24 0.37 -20.98
C ALA A 469 -24.22 -0.12 -22.43
N ASN A 470 -24.84 -1.28 -22.66
CA ASN A 470 -25.01 -1.84 -24.01
C ASN A 470 -26.49 -2.08 -24.32
N VAL A 471 -26.86 -1.86 -25.58
CA VAL A 471 -28.21 -2.09 -26.12
C VAL A 471 -28.26 -3.42 -26.89
N GLU A 472 -27.18 -3.77 -27.59
CA GLU A 472 -27.22 -4.83 -28.62
C GLU A 472 -26.77 -6.20 -28.10
N GLU A 473 -25.71 -6.23 -27.29
CA GLU A 473 -25.14 -7.46 -26.75
C GLU A 473 -25.07 -7.39 -25.22
N PRO A 474 -25.97 -8.07 -24.49
CA PRO A 474 -26.06 -7.98 -23.04
C PRO A 474 -24.78 -8.26 -22.26
N GLU A 475 -23.86 -9.02 -22.83
CA GLU A 475 -22.62 -9.45 -22.18
C GLU A 475 -21.38 -8.73 -22.68
N ALA A 476 -21.48 -7.80 -23.63
CA ALA A 476 -20.28 -7.22 -24.26
C ALA A 476 -19.37 -6.54 -23.24
N PHE A 477 -19.93 -5.77 -22.30
CA PHE A 477 -19.14 -5.10 -21.28
C PHE A 477 -18.49 -6.10 -20.32
N LEU A 478 -19.24 -7.09 -19.82
CA LEU A 478 -18.72 -8.18 -19.00
C LEU A 478 -17.57 -8.95 -19.70
N LYS A 479 -17.71 -9.27 -20.99
CA LYS A 479 -16.66 -9.93 -21.77
C LYS A 479 -15.39 -9.08 -21.86
N ILE A 480 -15.52 -7.76 -22.02
CA ILE A 480 -14.38 -6.83 -22.05
C ILE A 480 -13.74 -6.69 -20.67
N ILE A 481 -14.54 -6.65 -19.59
CA ILE A 481 -14.05 -6.69 -18.21
C ILE A 481 -13.18 -7.94 -18.02
N LEU A 482 -13.67 -9.13 -18.37
CA LEU A 482 -12.91 -10.37 -18.25
C LEU A 482 -11.63 -10.35 -19.08
N LYS A 483 -11.72 -9.90 -20.34
CA LYS A 483 -10.55 -9.78 -21.24
C LYS A 483 -9.49 -8.84 -20.66
N THR A 484 -9.87 -7.70 -20.10
CA THR A 484 -8.91 -6.73 -19.56
C THR A 484 -8.33 -7.17 -18.21
N LEU A 485 -9.10 -7.88 -17.38
CA LEU A 485 -8.62 -8.40 -16.09
C LEU A 485 -7.74 -9.66 -16.23
N SER A 486 -7.93 -10.46 -17.28
CA SER A 486 -7.18 -11.72 -17.51
C SER A 486 -5.76 -11.51 -18.03
N VAL A 487 -5.45 -10.34 -18.59
CA VAL A 487 -4.12 -10.02 -19.18
C VAL A 487 -3.13 -9.51 -18.11
N VAL A 488 -3.53 -9.46 -16.85
CA VAL A 488 -2.76 -8.83 -15.77
C VAL A 488 -1.56 -9.68 -15.35
N ASP A 489 -0.38 -9.05 -15.36
CA ASP A 489 0.81 -9.60 -14.72
C ASP A 489 0.61 -9.60 -13.21
N SER A 490 0.48 -10.80 -12.62
CA SER A 490 0.28 -11.00 -11.19
C SER A 490 1.42 -10.46 -10.32
N GLN A 491 2.60 -10.16 -10.89
CA GLN A 491 3.71 -9.52 -10.21
C GLN A 491 3.64 -7.99 -10.16
N VAL A 492 2.87 -7.36 -11.04
CA VAL A 492 2.69 -5.91 -11.08
C VAL A 492 1.35 -5.50 -10.50
N GLY A 493 0.34 -6.37 -10.65
CA GLY A 493 -1.05 -6.02 -10.37
C GLY A 493 -1.63 -5.09 -11.44
N LEU A 494 -2.82 -4.57 -11.20
CA LEU A 494 -3.56 -3.70 -12.12
C LEU A 494 -4.08 -2.47 -11.38
N SER A 495 -3.56 -1.29 -11.78
CA SER A 495 -4.03 -0.01 -11.27
C SER A 495 -5.41 0.34 -11.82
N SER A 496 -6.20 1.10 -11.05
CA SER A 496 -7.52 1.60 -11.46
C SER A 496 -7.42 2.46 -12.71
N ALA A 497 -6.45 3.38 -12.76
CA ALA A 497 -6.21 4.27 -13.90
C ALA A 497 -5.86 3.49 -15.17
N ARG A 498 -4.94 2.52 -15.07
CA ARG A 498 -4.56 1.67 -16.22
C ARG A 498 -5.74 0.82 -16.69
N TRP A 499 -6.48 0.23 -15.76
CA TRP A 499 -7.65 -0.57 -16.13
C TRP A 499 -8.71 0.26 -16.85
N ILE A 500 -9.00 1.47 -16.36
CA ILE A 500 -9.91 2.41 -17.01
C ILE A 500 -9.43 2.74 -18.43
N ALA A 501 -8.14 3.00 -18.62
CA ALA A 501 -7.58 3.27 -19.95
C ALA A 501 -7.71 2.05 -20.89
N ASP A 502 -7.44 0.84 -20.39
CA ASP A 502 -7.56 -0.41 -21.15
C ASP A 502 -9.04 -0.71 -21.51
N LEU A 503 -9.97 -0.51 -20.57
CA LEU A 503 -11.41 -0.61 -20.82
C LEU A 503 -11.85 0.37 -21.89
N GLN A 504 -11.48 1.66 -21.76
CA GLN A 504 -11.81 2.70 -22.75
C GLN A 504 -11.32 2.31 -24.14
N LYS A 505 -10.08 1.81 -24.25
CA LYS A 505 -9.48 1.39 -25.51
C LYS A 505 -10.20 0.20 -26.14
N GLN A 506 -10.67 -0.77 -25.35
CA GLN A 506 -11.38 -1.95 -25.86
C GLN A 506 -12.86 -1.69 -26.16
N LEU A 507 -13.51 -0.76 -25.44
CA LEU A 507 -14.94 -0.43 -25.61
C LEU A 507 -15.18 0.52 -26.79
N SER A 508 -14.27 1.47 -27.03
CA SER A 508 -14.46 2.50 -28.07
C SER A 508 -14.72 1.93 -29.48
N PRO A 509 -14.01 0.88 -29.96
CA PRO A 509 -14.29 0.26 -31.26
C PRO A 509 -15.68 -0.40 -31.38
N GLN A 510 -16.31 -0.74 -30.25
CA GLN A 510 -17.65 -1.34 -30.21
C GLN A 510 -18.75 -0.27 -30.05
N GLY A 511 -18.39 1.02 -30.06
CA GLY A 511 -19.34 2.12 -29.85
C GLY A 511 -19.88 2.21 -28.42
N ILE A 512 -19.34 1.42 -27.47
CA ILE A 512 -19.77 1.43 -26.07
C ILE A 512 -19.04 2.55 -25.34
N LYS A 513 -19.79 3.52 -24.81
CA LYS A 513 -19.25 4.61 -24.01
C LYS A 513 -19.00 4.14 -22.58
N LEU A 514 -17.77 4.32 -22.10
CA LEU A 514 -17.39 4.08 -20.72
C LEU A 514 -17.56 5.37 -19.91
N TYR A 515 -18.14 5.21 -18.73
CA TYR A 515 -18.33 6.26 -17.72
C TYR A 515 -17.49 5.91 -16.50
N THR A 516 -16.70 6.86 -16.00
CA THR A 516 -15.79 6.61 -14.88
C THR A 516 -15.75 7.75 -13.90
N TRP A 517 -15.44 7.42 -12.65
CA TRP A 517 -15.17 8.37 -11.58
C TRP A 517 -14.07 7.83 -10.67
N LEU A 518 -13.08 8.67 -10.36
CA LEU A 518 -12.09 8.41 -9.33
C LEU A 518 -12.09 9.57 -8.34
N SER A 519 -12.30 9.30 -7.06
CA SER A 519 -12.26 10.34 -6.04
C SER A 519 -10.81 10.70 -5.67
N GLY A 520 -10.36 11.89 -6.06
CA GLY A 520 -9.19 12.57 -5.48
C GLY A 520 -7.87 11.76 -5.43
N THR A 521 -6.98 12.16 -4.52
CA THR A 521 -5.65 11.55 -4.33
C THR A 521 -5.68 10.36 -3.37
N GLN A 522 -6.64 10.35 -2.44
CA GLN A 522 -6.83 9.34 -1.40
C GLN A 522 -7.58 8.11 -1.92
N ALA A 523 -7.08 7.42 -2.96
CA ALA A 523 -7.92 6.50 -3.72
C ALA A 523 -7.54 5.01 -3.69
N ILE A 524 -8.32 4.26 -4.48
CA ILE A 524 -8.07 2.89 -4.93
C ILE A 524 -7.04 2.95 -6.05
N ILE A 525 -5.77 2.77 -5.69
CA ILE A 525 -4.68 2.70 -6.66
C ILE A 525 -4.77 1.39 -7.43
N ASP A 526 -4.95 0.26 -6.74
CA ASP A 526 -4.99 -1.07 -7.34
C ASP A 526 -6.39 -1.71 -7.25
N ILE A 527 -6.92 -2.10 -8.41
CA ILE A 527 -8.14 -2.91 -8.52
C ILE A 527 -7.79 -4.36 -8.20
N LEU A 528 -6.79 -4.90 -8.90
CA LEU A 528 -6.17 -6.18 -8.60
C LEU A 528 -4.77 -5.90 -8.02
N PRO A 529 -4.58 -5.99 -6.70
CA PRO A 529 -3.26 -5.85 -6.11
C PRO A 529 -2.37 -7.00 -6.57
N ARG A 530 -1.07 -6.85 -6.37
CA ARG A 530 -0.13 -7.93 -6.61
C ARG A 530 -0.48 -9.14 -5.73
N ASN A 531 -0.34 -10.35 -6.27
CA ASN A 531 -0.58 -11.57 -5.49
C ASN A 531 0.55 -11.79 -4.48
N ILE A 532 0.23 -11.68 -3.17
CA ILE A 532 1.18 -11.82 -2.05
C ILE A 532 1.44 -13.32 -1.71
N SER A 533 0.67 -14.26 -2.30
CA SER A 533 0.59 -15.64 -1.81
C SER A 533 0.56 -16.74 -2.89
N ILE A 534 1.08 -16.51 -4.10
CA ILE A 534 1.32 -17.61 -5.07
C ILE A 534 2.81 -17.76 -5.35
N ILE A 535 3.55 -18.27 -4.37
CA ILE A 535 4.65 -19.18 -4.65
C ILE A 535 4.03 -20.57 -4.57
N ASN A 536 3.67 -21.11 -5.74
CA ASN A 536 3.20 -22.47 -6.02
C ASN A 536 2.71 -23.31 -4.82
N SER A 537 1.42 -23.22 -4.50
CA SER A 537 0.72 -24.33 -3.85
C SER A 537 0.03 -25.18 -4.93
N ILE A 538 0.36 -26.47 -4.90
CA ILE A 538 -0.23 -27.59 -5.64
C ILE A 538 -1.77 -27.54 -5.54
N PRO A 539 -2.52 -27.92 -6.60
CA PRO A 539 -3.97 -27.76 -6.63
C PRO A 539 -4.64 -28.66 -5.60
N SER A 540 -5.38 -28.09 -4.66
CA SER A 540 -6.36 -28.85 -3.89
C SER A 540 -7.56 -28.01 -3.46
N VAL A 541 -8.71 -28.52 -3.91
CA VAL A 541 -10.09 -28.36 -3.44
C VAL A 541 -10.83 -27.04 -3.76
N SER A 542 -11.89 -27.24 -4.55
CA SER A 542 -12.89 -26.31 -5.06
C SER A 542 -13.55 -25.43 -3.99
N PRO A 543 -13.98 -24.20 -4.33
CA PRO A 543 -14.75 -23.37 -3.41
C PRO A 543 -16.11 -24.02 -3.10
N GLN A 544 -16.45 -24.11 -1.81
CA GLN A 544 -17.77 -24.56 -1.36
C GLN A 544 -18.83 -23.53 -1.76
N LEU A 545 -19.63 -23.85 -2.80
CA LEU A 545 -20.90 -23.20 -3.06
C LEU A 545 -21.85 -23.50 -1.90
N ASN A 546 -22.29 -22.47 -1.18
CA ASN A 546 -23.39 -22.58 -0.23
C ASN A 546 -24.72 -22.65 -1.00
N GLU A 547 -25.09 -23.84 -1.47
CA GLU A 547 -26.45 -24.11 -1.93
C GLU A 547 -27.39 -24.20 -0.71
N LYS A 548 -28.20 -23.17 -0.48
CA LYS A 548 -29.29 -23.22 0.50
C LYS A 548 -30.33 -24.25 0.05
N LYS A 549 -30.47 -25.33 0.82
CA LYS A 549 -31.44 -26.42 0.64
C LYS A 549 -32.90 -25.92 0.74
N GLN A 550 -33.66 -26.02 -0.35
CA GLN A 550 -35.12 -26.17 -0.31
C GLN A 550 -35.48 -27.65 -0.16
N LYS A 551 -35.83 -28.11 1.04
CA LYS A 551 -36.60 -29.34 1.25
C LYS A 551 -37.40 -29.25 2.55
N GLN A 552 -38.61 -28.69 2.47
CA GLN A 552 -39.72 -29.05 3.36
C GLN A 552 -41.03 -28.46 2.83
N ASN A 553 -41.68 -29.19 1.91
CA ASN A 553 -43.14 -29.28 1.81
C ASN A 553 -43.50 -30.26 0.70
N ARG A 554 -43.56 -31.55 1.07
CA ARG A 554 -44.34 -32.60 0.39
C ARG A 554 -44.24 -33.85 1.24
N LYS A 555 -45.14 -33.99 2.19
CA LYS A 555 -45.64 -35.27 2.73
C LYS A 555 -46.83 -34.99 3.64
N SER A 556 -47.99 -34.82 3.01
CA SER A 556 -49.31 -35.04 3.62
C SER A 556 -50.16 -35.72 2.55
N HIS A 557 -50.06 -37.04 2.48
CA HIS A 557 -51.13 -37.93 2.05
C HIS A 557 -50.66 -39.37 2.24
N LEU A 558 -51.47 -40.10 3.02
CA LEU A 558 -51.68 -41.55 3.08
C LEU A 558 -51.40 -42.17 4.46
N TRP A 559 -52.54 -42.37 5.14
CA TRP A 559 -52.91 -43.24 6.26
C TRP A 559 -52.40 -42.86 7.67
#